data_AF-A0A9P6DBW2-F1
#
_entry.id   AF-A0A9P6DBW2-F1
#
_cell.length_a   1.000
_cell.length_b   1.000
_cell.length_c   1.000
_cell.angle_alpha   90.00
_cell.angle_beta   90.00
_cell.angle_gamma   90.00
#
_symmetry.space_group_name_H-M   'P 1'
#
loop_
_entity.id
_entity.type
_entity.pdbx_description
1 polymer ?
#
loop_
_entity_poly.entity_id
_entity_poly.type
_entity_poly.pdbx_seq_one_letter_code
_entity_poly.pdbx_strand_id
1 'polypeptide(L)'
;LFIFDQSSAHASLPPDALKAFDMNKSDGGKQRHQRDTIIPMSNPDPRFQRKPQKMTLPNGSPKGLKPVLEERGFNITKLRAKCSPVCPFENQDCCMARLLSQQDDFKNQPSMVESLITNAGHYCIFLPKFHCELNPIEMYWGWCKYRYREADKKTFEEAKQAAICCLDGCPAEVI
;
A
#
# COMPACT_ATOMS: atom_id res chain seq x y z
N LEU A 1 18.64 -4.25 -2.27
CA LEU A 1 17.92 -3.14 -1.61
C LEU A 1 17.26 -2.33 -2.71
N PHE A 2 15.97 -2.05 -2.60
CA PHE A 2 15.22 -1.19 -3.51
C PHE A 2 14.71 0.02 -2.74
N ILE A 3 14.93 1.20 -3.31
CA ILE A 3 14.52 2.48 -2.73
C ILE A 3 13.53 3.10 -3.71
N PHE A 4 12.33 3.42 -3.22
CA PHE A 4 11.27 4.04 -4.00
C PHE A 4 10.94 5.41 -3.44
N ASP A 5 10.68 6.36 -4.34
CA ASP A 5 9.94 7.56 -4.00
C ASP A 5 8.50 7.17 -3.56
N GLN A 6 7.87 7.95 -2.69
CA GLN A 6 6.52 7.61 -2.21
C GLN A 6 5.43 8.14 -3.14
N SER A 7 5.46 7.64 -4.37
CA SER A 7 4.38 7.80 -5.36
C SER A 7 3.11 7.06 -4.93
N SER A 8 1.94 7.59 -5.28
CA SER A 8 0.63 6.98 -5.00
C SER A 8 0.49 5.58 -5.62
N ALA A 9 1.16 5.31 -6.74
CA ALA A 9 1.12 4.00 -7.39
C ALA A 9 1.72 2.90 -6.49
N HIS A 10 2.74 3.24 -5.69
CA HIS A 10 3.40 2.31 -4.78
C HIS A 10 2.54 1.91 -3.58
N ALA A 11 1.45 2.63 -3.31
CA ALA A 11 0.48 2.27 -2.27
C ALA A 11 -0.59 1.27 -2.76
N SER A 12 -0.49 0.78 -3.99
CA SER A 12 -1.43 -0.20 -4.53
C SER A 12 -1.35 -1.51 -3.77
N LEU A 13 -2.48 -1.97 -3.25
CA LEU A 13 -2.58 -3.21 -2.48
C LEU A 13 -2.82 -4.42 -3.41
N PRO A 14 -2.26 -5.61 -3.08
CA PRO A 14 -2.55 -6.88 -3.79
C PRO A 14 -4.05 -7.14 -3.91
N PRO A 15 -4.57 -7.77 -4.99
CA PRO A 15 -6.02 -7.96 -5.21
C PRO A 15 -6.79 -8.57 -4.03
N ASP A 16 -6.15 -9.43 -3.24
CA ASP A 16 -6.70 -10.12 -2.07
C ASP A 16 -6.43 -9.42 -0.73
N ALA A 17 -5.77 -8.26 -0.72
CA ALA A 17 -5.44 -7.53 0.50
C ALA A 17 -6.67 -7.07 1.31
N LEU A 18 -6.46 -6.90 2.61
CA LEU A 18 -7.49 -6.46 3.53
C LEU A 18 -7.83 -4.98 3.31
N LYS A 19 -9.10 -4.66 3.03
CA LYS A 19 -9.55 -3.27 2.80
C LYS A 19 -10.99 -3.07 3.23
N ALA A 20 -11.16 -2.51 4.43
CA ALA A 20 -12.47 -2.35 5.08
C ALA A 20 -13.46 -1.50 4.26
N PHE A 21 -12.99 -0.44 3.60
CA PHE A 21 -13.85 0.43 2.78
C PHE A 21 -14.36 -0.23 1.49
N ASP A 22 -13.79 -1.37 1.08
CA ASP A 22 -14.25 -2.14 -0.08
C ASP A 22 -15.19 -3.29 0.34
N MET A 23 -15.57 -3.37 1.62
CA MET A 23 -16.47 -4.39 2.15
C MET A 23 -17.94 -3.92 2.21
N ASN A 24 -18.87 -4.85 2.11
CA ASN A 24 -20.30 -4.62 2.35
C ASN A 24 -20.61 -4.66 3.86
N LYS A 25 -21.78 -4.17 4.27
CA LYS A 25 -22.22 -4.30 5.68
C LYS A 25 -22.44 -5.77 6.05
N SER A 26 -23.16 -6.47 5.19
CA SER A 26 -23.52 -7.89 5.30
C SER A 26 -22.69 -8.73 4.33
N ASP A 27 -22.77 -10.04 4.46
CA ASP A 27 -22.05 -10.99 3.61
C ASP A 27 -22.51 -10.96 2.15
N GLY A 28 -21.63 -11.39 1.26
CA GLY A 28 -21.91 -11.53 -0.17
C GLY A 28 -22.02 -10.20 -0.90
N GLY A 29 -22.74 -10.22 -2.03
CA GLY A 29 -22.87 -9.09 -2.94
C GLY A 29 -21.57 -8.76 -3.69
N LYS A 30 -21.61 -7.68 -4.49
CA LYS A 30 -20.44 -7.20 -5.24
C LYS A 30 -19.49 -6.47 -4.28
N GLN A 31 -18.47 -7.19 -3.80
CA GLN A 31 -17.38 -6.64 -2.99
C GLN A 31 -16.07 -7.37 -3.28
N ARG A 32 -14.96 -6.85 -2.73
CA ARG A 32 -13.63 -7.45 -2.86
C ARG A 32 -13.56 -8.78 -2.09
N HIS A 33 -12.98 -9.80 -2.72
CA HIS A 33 -12.58 -11.03 -2.01
C HIS A 33 -11.24 -10.77 -1.35
N GLN A 34 -11.15 -11.03 -0.05
CA GLN A 34 -9.98 -10.72 0.75
C GLN A 34 -9.43 -11.99 1.38
N ARG A 35 -8.12 -12.07 1.52
CA ARG A 35 -7.42 -13.19 2.14
C ARG A 35 -7.73 -13.30 3.62
N ASP A 36 -7.62 -14.51 4.14
CA ASP A 36 -7.71 -14.75 5.58
C ASP A 36 -6.57 -14.03 6.32
N THR A 37 -6.81 -13.77 7.60
CA THR A 37 -5.87 -13.05 8.46
C THR A 37 -5.84 -13.63 9.85
N ILE A 38 -4.95 -13.10 10.70
CA ILE A 38 -4.88 -13.37 12.12
C ILE A 38 -5.23 -12.08 12.84
N ILE A 39 -6.15 -12.13 13.81
CA ILE A 39 -6.53 -10.95 14.60
C ILE A 39 -5.27 -10.44 15.34
N PRO A 40 -4.90 -9.16 15.18
CA PRO A 40 -3.64 -8.65 15.69
C PRO A 40 -3.61 -8.62 17.22
N MET A 41 -2.41 -8.62 17.79
CA MET A 41 -2.20 -8.47 19.25
C MET A 41 -2.70 -7.13 19.79
N SER A 42 -2.85 -6.13 18.93
CA SER A 42 -3.41 -4.82 19.28
C SER A 42 -4.93 -4.81 19.38
N ASN A 43 -5.61 -5.94 19.14
CA ASN A 43 -7.06 -6.02 19.38
C ASN A 43 -7.37 -5.75 20.87
N PRO A 44 -8.35 -4.89 21.18
CA PRO A 44 -8.61 -4.46 22.56
C PRO A 44 -9.09 -5.58 23.49
N ASP A 45 -9.64 -6.66 22.95
CA ASP A 45 -10.10 -7.80 23.74
C ASP A 45 -9.12 -8.98 23.58
N PRO A 46 -8.36 -9.32 24.65
CA PRO A 46 -7.37 -10.39 24.62
C PRO A 46 -7.93 -11.76 24.22
N ARG A 47 -9.23 -11.99 24.40
CA ARG A 47 -9.88 -13.27 24.05
C ARG A 47 -9.93 -13.49 22.55
N PHE A 48 -9.79 -12.45 21.73
CA PHE A 48 -9.85 -12.55 20.27
C PHE A 48 -8.48 -12.42 19.60
N GLN A 49 -7.46 -11.94 20.31
CA GLN A 49 -6.10 -11.82 19.79
C GLN A 49 -5.56 -13.16 19.28
N ARG A 50 -4.77 -13.11 18.19
CA ARG A 50 -4.13 -14.26 17.52
C ARG A 50 -5.08 -15.32 16.97
N LYS A 51 -6.39 -15.13 17.03
CA LYS A 51 -7.33 -16.07 16.43
C LYS A 51 -7.31 -15.94 14.89
N PRO A 52 -7.36 -17.06 14.16
CA PRO A 52 -7.59 -17.03 12.72
C PRO A 52 -8.93 -16.38 12.40
N GLN A 53 -8.92 -15.48 11.43
CA GLN A 53 -10.09 -14.77 10.94
C GLN A 53 -10.28 -15.13 9.46
N LYS A 54 -11.32 -15.94 9.21
CA LYS A 54 -11.76 -16.21 7.84
C LYS A 54 -12.43 -14.97 7.26
N MET A 55 -12.07 -14.60 6.04
CA MET A 55 -12.67 -13.46 5.31
C MET A 55 -13.69 -13.89 4.25
N THR A 56 -13.87 -15.20 4.07
CA THR A 56 -14.92 -15.80 3.25
C THR A 56 -15.74 -16.80 4.05
N LEU A 57 -17.01 -16.94 3.69
CA LEU A 57 -17.91 -17.98 4.20
C LEU A 57 -17.59 -19.35 3.54
N PRO A 58 -18.09 -20.47 4.10
CA PRO A 58 -17.89 -21.81 3.51
C PRO A 58 -18.42 -21.95 2.07
N ASN A 59 -19.42 -21.15 1.69
CA ASN A 59 -19.96 -21.11 0.33
C ASN A 59 -19.14 -20.23 -0.64
N GLY A 60 -17.97 -19.75 -0.22
CA GLY A 60 -17.09 -18.88 -1.00
C GLY A 60 -17.49 -17.40 -1.01
N SER A 61 -18.64 -17.03 -0.45
CA SER A 61 -19.08 -15.63 -0.42
C SER A 61 -18.18 -14.79 0.51
N PRO A 62 -17.83 -13.55 0.15
CA PRO A 62 -17.03 -12.67 0.99
C PRO A 62 -17.80 -12.25 2.25
N LYS A 63 -17.12 -12.17 3.40
CA LYS A 63 -17.74 -11.68 4.64
C LYS A 63 -17.96 -10.17 4.62
N GLY A 64 -19.03 -9.73 5.26
CA GLY A 64 -19.33 -8.32 5.50
C GLY A 64 -18.60 -7.75 6.72
N LEU A 65 -18.66 -6.42 6.86
CA LEU A 65 -18.10 -5.67 7.99
C LEU A 65 -18.69 -6.13 9.32
N LYS A 66 -20.01 -6.36 9.37
CA LYS A 66 -20.72 -6.71 10.60
C LYS A 66 -20.16 -8.01 11.24
N PRO A 67 -20.20 -9.17 10.56
CA PRO A 67 -19.70 -10.41 11.16
C PRO A 67 -18.21 -10.34 11.48
N VAL A 68 -17.37 -9.73 10.63
CA VAL A 68 -15.93 -9.60 10.91
C VAL A 68 -15.64 -8.79 12.18
N LEU A 69 -16.40 -7.72 12.44
CA LEU A 69 -16.25 -6.93 13.66
C LEU A 69 -16.82 -7.64 14.90
N GLU A 70 -17.95 -8.33 14.77
CA GLU A 70 -18.56 -9.11 15.85
C GLU A 70 -17.65 -10.29 16.27
N GLU A 71 -17.03 -10.97 15.30
CA GLU A 71 -16.04 -12.03 15.54
C GLU A 71 -14.76 -11.52 16.25
N ARG A 72 -14.50 -10.21 16.17
CA ARG A 72 -13.42 -9.51 16.88
C ARG A 72 -13.85 -8.91 18.22
N GLY A 73 -15.10 -9.12 18.65
CA GLY A 73 -15.63 -8.63 19.92
C GLY A 73 -16.08 -7.17 19.95
N PHE A 74 -16.18 -6.50 18.78
CA PHE A 74 -16.62 -5.10 18.74
C PHE A 74 -18.14 -4.97 18.88
N ASN A 75 -18.59 -4.04 19.72
CA ASN A 75 -19.99 -3.64 19.76
C ASN A 75 -20.29 -2.61 18.65
N ILE A 76 -21.01 -3.04 17.62
CA ILE A 76 -21.30 -2.22 16.44
C ILE A 76 -22.76 -1.76 16.35
N THR A 77 -23.55 -1.93 17.40
CA THR A 77 -25.02 -1.73 17.40
C THR A 77 -25.45 -0.34 16.92
N LYS A 78 -24.65 0.70 17.24
CA LYS A 78 -24.93 2.09 16.88
C LYS A 78 -24.16 2.57 15.64
N LEU A 79 -23.37 1.70 15.02
CA LEU A 79 -22.51 2.08 13.90
C LEU A 79 -23.24 1.85 12.57
N ARG A 80 -23.16 2.85 11.69
CA ARG A 80 -23.44 2.67 10.26
C ARG A 80 -22.28 1.92 9.59
N ALA A 81 -22.54 1.35 8.41
CA ALA A 81 -21.51 0.63 7.65
C ALA A 81 -20.35 1.54 7.23
N LYS A 82 -20.70 2.66 6.57
CA LYS A 82 -19.76 3.67 6.05
C LYS A 82 -20.36 5.06 6.25
N CYS A 83 -19.53 6.06 6.52
CA CYS A 83 -19.96 7.45 6.47
C CYS A 83 -20.19 7.89 5.02
N SER A 84 -21.05 8.88 4.85
CA SER A 84 -21.27 9.59 3.59
C SER A 84 -21.19 11.09 3.85
N PRO A 85 -20.47 11.88 3.04
CA PRO A 85 -19.70 11.45 1.86
C PRO A 85 -18.36 10.78 2.20
N VAL A 86 -17.71 11.20 3.30
CA VAL A 86 -16.41 10.68 3.76
C VAL A 86 -16.43 10.59 5.29
N CYS A 87 -15.60 9.71 5.86
CA CYS A 87 -15.43 9.66 7.31
C CYS A 87 -14.66 10.89 7.81
N PRO A 88 -15.07 11.54 8.92
CA PRO A 88 -14.27 12.57 9.55
C PRO A 88 -12.87 12.04 9.91
N PHE A 89 -11.85 12.88 9.72
CA PHE A 89 -10.45 12.47 9.88
C PHE A 89 -10.08 12.15 11.33
N GLU A 90 -10.57 12.95 12.26
CA GLU A 90 -10.23 12.87 13.69
C GLU A 90 -10.89 11.67 14.39
N ASN A 91 -11.97 11.14 13.81
CA ASN A 91 -12.73 10.07 14.44
C ASN A 91 -12.38 8.70 13.82
N GLN A 92 -11.89 7.81 14.68
CA GLN A 92 -11.38 6.50 14.33
C GLN A 92 -12.41 5.36 14.43
N ASP A 93 -13.63 5.63 14.89
CA ASP A 93 -14.69 4.64 15.11
C ASP A 93 -16.09 5.09 14.64
N CYS A 94 -16.17 6.13 13.80
CA CYS A 94 -17.43 6.75 13.35
C CYS A 94 -18.36 5.82 12.54
N CYS A 95 -17.83 4.72 12.01
CA CYS A 95 -18.55 3.70 11.25
C CYS A 95 -17.77 2.38 11.28
N MET A 96 -18.44 1.28 10.90
CA MET A 96 -17.84 -0.05 10.87
C MET A 96 -16.57 -0.10 10.00
N ALA A 97 -16.59 0.48 8.79
CA ALA A 97 -15.44 0.47 7.90
C ALA A 97 -14.23 1.23 8.47
N ARG A 98 -14.46 2.37 9.12
CA ARG A 98 -13.39 3.17 9.76
C ARG A 98 -12.80 2.43 10.96
N LEU A 99 -13.66 1.87 11.82
CA LEU A 99 -13.24 1.07 12.97
C LEU A 99 -12.36 -0.11 12.53
N LEU A 100 -12.83 -0.88 11.53
CA LEU A 100 -12.08 -2.03 11.02
C LEU A 100 -10.78 -1.58 10.33
N SER A 101 -10.78 -0.45 9.61
CA SER A 101 -9.56 0.06 8.95
C SER A 101 -8.46 0.49 9.92
N GLN A 102 -8.77 0.69 11.21
CA GLN A 102 -7.77 1.00 12.23
C GLN A 102 -7.14 -0.24 12.89
N GLN A 103 -7.69 -1.43 12.63
CA GLN A 103 -7.04 -2.66 13.08
C GLN A 103 -5.73 -2.84 12.32
N ASP A 104 -4.65 -3.21 13.01
CA ASP A 104 -3.29 -3.22 12.42
C ASP A 104 -3.17 -4.09 11.18
N ASP A 105 -3.89 -5.21 11.14
CA ASP A 105 -3.91 -6.07 9.97
C ASP A 105 -4.57 -5.39 8.77
N PHE A 106 -5.59 -4.57 8.94
CA PHE A 106 -6.16 -3.77 7.84
C PHE A 106 -5.32 -2.53 7.51
N LYS A 107 -4.74 -1.89 8.53
CA LYS A 107 -4.02 -0.62 8.40
C LYS A 107 -2.65 -0.79 7.75
N ASN A 108 -1.92 -1.84 8.14
CA ASN A 108 -0.53 -2.07 7.76
C ASN A 108 -0.43 -3.14 6.66
N GLN A 109 -1.36 -3.15 5.71
CA GLN A 109 -1.27 -4.04 4.56
C GLN A 109 -0.06 -3.65 3.70
N PRO A 110 0.87 -4.59 3.42
CA PRO A 110 2.00 -4.31 2.55
C PRO A 110 1.51 -4.04 1.13
N SER A 111 2.20 -3.15 0.44
CA SER A 111 1.86 -2.87 -0.95
C SER A 111 2.23 -4.05 -1.87
N MET A 112 1.70 -4.05 -3.09
CA MET A 112 2.00 -5.06 -4.08
C MET A 112 3.48 -5.05 -4.47
N VAL A 113 4.07 -3.84 -4.63
CA VAL A 113 5.49 -3.68 -4.92
C VAL A 113 6.34 -4.15 -3.74
N GLU A 114 5.99 -3.74 -2.52
CA GLU A 114 6.70 -4.16 -1.32
C GLU A 114 6.68 -5.69 -1.17
N SER A 115 5.51 -6.31 -1.34
CA SER A 115 5.36 -7.77 -1.29
C SER A 115 6.20 -8.47 -2.36
N LEU A 116 6.21 -7.95 -3.59
CA LEU A 116 6.99 -8.52 -4.69
C LEU A 116 8.49 -8.51 -4.38
N ILE A 117 9.01 -7.36 -3.95
CA ILE A 117 10.43 -7.14 -3.67
C ILE A 117 10.89 -7.97 -2.46
N THR A 118 10.10 -7.97 -1.38
CA THR A 118 10.42 -8.71 -0.15
C THR A 118 10.36 -10.22 -0.36
N ASN A 119 9.38 -10.73 -1.13
CA ASN A 119 9.32 -12.15 -1.49
C ASN A 119 10.49 -12.60 -2.38
N ALA A 120 11.09 -11.70 -3.14
CA ALA A 120 12.31 -11.96 -3.90
C ALA A 120 13.59 -11.92 -3.02
N GLY A 121 13.48 -11.73 -1.70
CA GLY A 121 14.61 -11.69 -0.78
C GLY A 121 15.32 -10.34 -0.71
N HIS A 122 14.67 -9.26 -1.18
CA HIS A 122 15.25 -7.93 -1.16
C HIS A 122 14.55 -7.00 -0.15
N TYR A 123 15.32 -6.05 0.39
CA TYR A 123 14.75 -4.96 1.19
C TYR A 123 14.04 -3.94 0.29
N CYS A 124 12.87 -3.47 0.72
CA CYS A 124 12.10 -2.41 0.07
C CYS A 124 11.99 -1.21 1.04
N ILE A 125 12.44 -0.03 0.62
CA ILE A 125 12.36 1.21 1.39
C ILE A 125 11.55 2.23 0.61
N PHE A 126 10.57 2.85 1.27
CA PHE A 126 9.84 4.00 0.75
C PHE A 126 10.34 5.27 1.43
N LEU A 127 10.79 6.24 0.63
CA LEU A 127 11.20 7.55 1.12
C LEU A 127 9.98 8.38 1.58
N PRO A 128 10.14 9.36 2.47
CA PRO A 128 9.06 10.28 2.79
C PRO A 128 8.50 11.01 1.56
N LYS A 129 7.17 11.22 1.52
CA LYS A 129 6.50 12.00 0.47
C LYS A 129 7.06 13.42 0.38
N PHE A 130 7.32 13.88 -0.84
CA PHE A 130 7.81 15.24 -1.13
C PHE A 130 9.21 15.55 -0.62
N HIS A 131 10.05 14.52 -0.44
CA HIS A 131 11.45 14.65 -0.05
C HIS A 131 12.39 14.08 -1.13
N CYS A 132 12.40 14.71 -2.31
CA CYS A 132 13.22 14.25 -3.44
C CYS A 132 14.72 14.37 -3.17
N GLU A 133 15.14 15.25 -2.26
CA GLU A 133 16.52 15.41 -1.80
C GLU A 133 17.07 14.15 -1.11
N LEU A 134 16.21 13.25 -0.65
CA LEU A 134 16.60 11.98 -0.04
C LEU A 134 16.74 10.84 -1.05
N ASN A 135 16.40 11.07 -2.33
CA ASN A 135 16.40 10.04 -3.36
C ASN A 135 17.68 10.12 -4.21
N PRO A 136 18.64 9.18 -4.07
CA PRO A 136 19.92 9.24 -4.79
C PRO A 136 19.78 9.28 -6.31
N ILE A 137 18.68 8.73 -6.85
CA ILE A 137 18.44 8.75 -8.29
C ILE A 137 18.29 10.18 -8.85
N GLU A 138 17.91 11.15 -8.03
CA GLU A 138 17.79 12.55 -8.45
C GLU A 138 19.17 13.17 -8.73
N MET A 139 20.20 12.81 -7.96
CA MET A 139 21.60 13.23 -8.22
C MET A 139 22.12 12.60 -9.51
N TYR A 140 21.89 11.28 -9.68
CA TYR A 140 22.23 10.55 -10.89
C TYR A 140 21.59 11.17 -12.14
N TRP A 141 20.28 11.41 -12.11
CA TRP A 141 19.57 12.06 -13.21
C TRP A 141 20.03 13.49 -13.44
N GLY A 142 20.34 14.24 -12.38
CA GLY A 142 20.90 15.58 -12.46
C GLY A 142 22.20 15.61 -13.26
N TRP A 143 23.14 14.72 -12.93
CA TRP A 143 24.41 14.58 -13.64
C TRP A 143 24.22 14.14 -15.08
N CYS A 144 23.43 13.07 -15.31
CA CYS A 144 23.18 12.53 -16.65
C CYS A 144 22.54 13.58 -17.56
N LYS A 145 21.54 14.31 -17.06
CA LYS A 145 20.86 15.36 -17.84
C LYS A 145 21.77 16.55 -18.13
N TYR A 146 22.66 16.90 -17.21
CA TYR A 146 23.65 17.96 -17.43
C TYR A 146 24.57 17.58 -18.60
N ARG A 147 25.22 16.40 -18.54
CA ARG A 147 26.09 15.91 -19.62
C ARG A 147 25.37 15.72 -20.94
N TYR A 148 24.16 15.19 -20.89
CA TYR A 148 23.32 15.01 -22.06
C TYR A 148 23.06 16.33 -22.78
N ARG A 149 22.87 17.44 -22.04
CA ARG A 149 22.65 18.77 -22.63
C ARG A 149 23.90 19.35 -23.28
N GLU A 150 25.11 19.00 -22.82
CA GLU A 150 26.38 19.44 -23.41
C GLU A 150 26.69 18.78 -24.76
N ALA A 151 26.21 17.54 -24.98
CA ALA A 151 26.49 16.81 -26.21
C ALA A 151 25.84 17.45 -27.45
N ASP A 152 26.55 17.50 -28.59
CA ASP A 152 25.93 17.83 -29.88
C ASP A 152 25.09 16.65 -30.37
N LYS A 153 23.85 16.92 -30.81
CA LYS A 153 22.86 15.92 -31.22
C LYS A 153 22.03 16.50 -32.37
N LYS A 154 22.24 16.02 -33.58
CA LYS A 154 21.55 16.47 -34.81
C LYS A 154 20.42 15.53 -35.19
N THR A 155 20.53 14.26 -34.84
CA THR A 155 19.51 13.24 -35.11
C THR A 155 18.93 12.64 -33.84
N PHE A 156 17.76 12.02 -33.95
CA PHE A 156 17.17 11.29 -32.83
C PHE A 156 18.03 10.09 -32.40
N GLU A 157 18.74 9.47 -33.33
CA GLU A 157 19.62 8.34 -33.01
C GLU A 157 20.86 8.80 -32.24
N GLU A 158 21.47 9.92 -32.64
CA GLU A 158 22.54 10.56 -31.87
C GLU A 158 22.05 10.96 -30.47
N ALA A 159 20.80 11.43 -30.34
CA ALA A 159 20.20 11.72 -29.06
C ALA A 159 20.05 10.48 -28.17
N LYS A 160 19.60 9.34 -28.71
CA LYS A 160 19.55 8.09 -27.93
C LYS A 160 20.94 7.65 -27.49
N GLN A 161 21.91 7.68 -28.41
CA GLN A 161 23.28 7.28 -28.11
C GLN A 161 23.89 8.16 -27.02
N ALA A 162 23.68 9.48 -27.10
CA ALA A 162 24.12 10.41 -26.07
C ALA A 162 23.47 10.12 -24.71
N ALA A 163 22.18 9.76 -24.68
CA ALA A 163 21.50 9.39 -23.43
C ALA A 163 22.12 8.15 -22.80
N ILE A 164 22.35 7.08 -23.58
CA ILE A 164 23.00 5.86 -23.10
C ILE A 164 24.42 6.15 -22.59
N CYS A 165 25.23 6.89 -23.37
CA CYS A 165 26.58 7.26 -22.95
C CYS A 165 26.60 8.06 -21.64
N CYS A 166 25.62 8.94 -21.41
CA CYS A 166 25.53 9.68 -20.15
C CYS A 166 25.08 8.79 -18.99
N LEU A 167 24.15 7.86 -19.23
CA LEU A 167 23.69 6.92 -18.19
C LEU A 167 24.82 5.99 -17.74
N ASP A 168 25.58 5.43 -18.68
CA ASP A 168 26.70 4.52 -18.41
C ASP A 168 27.94 5.25 -17.86
N GLY A 169 28.04 6.56 -18.12
CA GLY A 169 29.20 7.38 -17.76
C GLY A 169 29.11 8.05 -16.38
N CYS A 170 27.99 7.94 -15.67
CA CYS A 170 27.83 8.59 -14.36
C CYS A 170 28.77 7.95 -13.33
N PRO A 171 29.68 8.73 -12.70
CA PRO A 171 30.61 8.20 -11.71
C PRO A 171 29.90 7.68 -10.46
N ALA A 172 30.42 6.63 -9.85
CA ALA A 172 29.85 6.05 -8.65
C ALA A 172 29.86 7.03 -7.46
N GLU A 173 30.77 8.01 -7.43
CA GLU A 173 30.84 9.00 -6.35
C GLU A 173 29.69 10.03 -6.40
N VAL A 174 28.93 10.07 -7.49
CA VAL A 174 27.72 10.91 -7.63
C VAL A 174 26.50 10.25 -6.95
N ILE A 175 26.55 8.93 -6.73
CA ILE A 175 25.43 8.10 -6.24
C ILE A 175 25.65 7.76 -4.77
#